data_AF-A0A4R3PZ38-F1
#
_entry.id   AF-A0A4R3PZ38-F1
#
_cell.length_a   1.000
_cell.length_b   1.000
_cell.length_c   1.000
_cell.angle_alpha   90.00
_cell.angle_beta   90.00
_cell.angle_gamma   90.00
#
_symmetry.space_group_name_H-M   'P 1'
#
loop_
_entity.id
_entity.type
_entity.pdbx_description
1 polymer ?
#
loop_
_entity_poly.entity_id
_entity_poly.type
_entity_poly.pdbx_seq_one_letter_code
_entity_poly.pdbx_strand_id
1 'polypeptide(L)'
;MVVQQKTGRPVQFEITAEVRASLLTWLERRGGTVDDYAFPSRVDHTDRLSTRQYARLVDEWVTAIGLRREDYGTHSLRRTKAAMIYKATGNLRAIQILLGHTKIENTVKYLGVDIEDALELAEHTEI
;
A
#
# COMPACT_ATOMS: atom_id res chain seq x y z
N MET A 1 12.35 1.18 -12.16
CA MET A 1 11.27 2.15 -11.87
C MET A 1 9.94 1.41 -11.81
N VAL A 2 9.14 1.58 -10.75
CA VAL A 2 7.82 0.92 -10.64
C VAL A 2 6.77 1.84 -11.26
N VAL A 3 5.98 1.32 -12.21
CA VAL A 3 4.93 2.07 -12.90
C VAL A 3 3.56 1.49 -12.55
N GLN A 4 2.64 2.35 -12.12
CA GLN A 4 1.30 1.91 -11.73
C GLN A 4 0.44 1.70 -12.98
N GLN A 5 -0.06 0.47 -13.18
CA GLN A 5 -0.84 0.11 -14.38
C GLN A 5 -2.09 0.98 -14.60
N LYS A 6 -2.82 1.34 -13.53
CA LYS A 6 -4.07 2.12 -13.63
C LYS A 6 -3.86 3.55 -14.14
N THR A 7 -2.74 4.19 -13.78
CA THR A 7 -2.50 5.60 -14.08
C THR A 7 -1.37 5.82 -15.07
N GLY A 8 -0.57 4.78 -15.37
CA GLY A 8 0.64 4.87 -16.18
C GLY A 8 1.76 5.68 -15.51
N ARG A 9 1.59 6.11 -14.25
CA ARG A 9 2.54 6.99 -13.59
C ARG A 9 3.62 6.20 -12.85
N PRO A 10 4.89 6.64 -12.91
CA PRO A 10 5.91 6.10 -12.03
C PRO A 10 5.57 6.46 -10.60
N VAL A 11 5.77 5.51 -9.70
CA VAL A 11 5.65 5.72 -8.26
C VAL A 11 6.96 5.35 -7.60
N GLN A 12 7.38 6.19 -6.67
CA GLN A 12 8.51 5.93 -5.79
C GLN A 12 7.99 5.77 -4.38
N PHE A 13 8.53 4.78 -3.67
CA PHE A 13 8.18 4.50 -2.30
C PHE A 13 9.41 3.96 -1.59
N GLU A 14 9.54 4.32 -0.32
CA GLU A 14 10.60 3.80 0.52
C GLU A 14 10.27 2.38 0.98
N ILE A 15 11.26 1.51 0.96
CA ILE A 15 11.18 0.16 1.50
C ILE A 15 11.97 0.16 2.81
N THR A 16 11.29 -0.11 3.92
CA THR A 16 11.93 -0.17 5.24
C THR A 16 13.01 -1.26 5.25
N ALA A 17 14.00 -1.12 6.14
CA ALA A 17 15.09 -2.09 6.26
C ALA A 17 14.58 -3.53 6.48
N GLU A 18 13.53 -3.68 7.30
CA GLU A 18 12.87 -4.96 7.55
C GLU A 18 12.24 -5.55 6.28
N VAL A 19 11.42 -4.77 5.55
CA VAL A 19 10.79 -5.24 4.30
C VAL A 19 11.86 -5.58 3.26
N ARG A 20 12.94 -4.79 3.18
CA ARG A 20 14.08 -5.06 2.30
C ARG A 20 14.73 -6.40 2.63
N ALA A 21 14.99 -6.68 3.91
CA ALA A 21 15.57 -7.95 4.35
C ALA A 21 14.66 -9.14 4.02
N SER A 22 13.34 -9.02 4.25
CA SER A 22 12.37 -10.06 3.90
C SER A 22 12.30 -10.29 2.39
N LEU A 23 12.32 -9.22 1.59
CA LEU A 23 12.30 -9.31 0.12
C LEU A 23 13.56 -9.98 -0.42
N LEU A 24 14.75 -9.65 0.12
CA LEU A 24 16.00 -10.29 -0.29
C LEU A 24 15.97 -11.79 0.01
N THR A 25 15.58 -12.16 1.23
CA THR A 25 15.43 -13.57 1.63
C THR A 25 14.45 -14.32 0.71
N TRP A 26 13.35 -13.67 0.32
CA TRP A 26 12.39 -14.23 -0.62
C TRP A 26 12.98 -14.41 -2.02
N LEU A 27 13.62 -13.37 -2.56
CA LEU A 27 14.19 -13.41 -3.92
C LEU A 27 15.30 -14.45 -4.06
N GLU A 28 16.13 -14.62 -3.03
CA GLU A 28 17.14 -15.68 -2.96
C GLU A 28 16.50 -17.08 -3.03
N ARG A 29 15.44 -17.31 -2.24
CA ARG A 29 14.72 -18.60 -2.23
C ARG A 29 13.95 -18.84 -3.51
N ARG A 30 13.39 -17.79 -4.10
CA ARG A 30 12.60 -17.84 -5.34
C ARG A 30 13.50 -18.14 -6.53
N GLY A 31 14.76 -17.67 -6.53
CA GLY A 31 15.72 -17.88 -7.62
C GLY A 31 15.33 -17.17 -8.92
N GLY A 32 16.02 -17.46 -10.02
CA GLY A 32 15.76 -16.84 -11.33
C GLY A 32 16.42 -15.47 -11.51
N THR A 33 15.87 -14.66 -12.40
CA THR A 33 16.46 -13.39 -12.85
C THR A 33 15.59 -12.19 -12.51
N VAL A 34 16.12 -10.99 -12.76
CA VAL A 34 15.42 -9.72 -12.57
C VAL A 34 14.28 -9.50 -13.57
N ASP A 35 14.25 -10.27 -14.66
CA ASP A 35 13.21 -10.20 -15.70
C ASP A 35 11.96 -11.01 -15.34
N ASP A 36 12.08 -11.93 -14.38
CA ASP A 36 11.00 -12.77 -13.92
C ASP A 36 10.10 -12.02 -12.90
N TYR A 37 8.84 -12.44 -12.75
CA TYR A 37 7.91 -11.84 -11.78
C TYR A 37 8.38 -11.99 -10.32
N ALA A 38 8.55 -10.88 -9.60
CA ALA A 38 8.98 -10.89 -8.19
C ALA A 38 8.11 -11.81 -7.30
N PHE A 39 6.82 -11.92 -7.61
CA PHE A 39 5.89 -12.86 -7.01
C PHE A 39 5.18 -13.67 -8.11
N PRO A 40 5.68 -14.87 -8.46
CA PRO A 40 5.07 -15.71 -9.49
C PRO A 40 3.79 -16.39 -8.97
N SER A 41 2.97 -16.86 -9.90
CA SER A 41 1.81 -17.69 -9.58
C SER A 41 2.24 -19.06 -9.03
N ARG A 42 1.36 -19.67 -8.23
CA ARG A 42 1.57 -21.01 -7.67
C ARG A 42 1.26 -22.14 -8.65
N VAL A 43 0.52 -21.83 -9.71
CA VAL A 43 0.04 -22.81 -10.71
C VAL A 43 0.92 -22.75 -11.96
N ASP A 44 1.22 -21.53 -12.41
CA ASP A 44 2.12 -21.28 -13.54
C ASP A 44 3.21 -20.32 -13.09
N HIS A 45 4.43 -20.82 -12.93
CA HIS A 45 5.56 -20.01 -12.44
C HIS A 45 6.05 -18.98 -13.46
N THR A 46 5.60 -19.04 -14.72
CA THR A 46 5.89 -18.04 -15.74
C THR A 46 4.93 -16.85 -15.69
N ASP A 47 3.81 -16.97 -14.96
CA ASP A 47 2.84 -15.89 -14.77
C ASP A 47 2.96 -15.26 -13.37
N ARG A 48 2.39 -14.07 -13.20
CA ARG A 48 2.37 -13.33 -11.94
C ARG A 48 1.32 -13.86 -10.96
N LEU A 49 1.51 -13.53 -9.69
CA LEU A 49 0.47 -13.69 -8.67
C LEU A 49 -0.86 -13.05 -9.13
N SER A 50 -1.93 -13.83 -9.08
CA SER A 50 -3.27 -13.33 -9.40
C SER A 50 -3.82 -12.44 -8.27
N THR A 51 -4.72 -11.52 -8.63
CA THR A 51 -5.41 -10.66 -7.65
C THR A 51 -6.22 -11.48 -6.64
N ARG A 52 -6.81 -12.59 -7.08
CA ARG A 52 -7.55 -13.52 -6.23
C ARG A 52 -6.65 -14.19 -5.20
N GLN A 53 -5.47 -14.68 -5.63
CA GLN A 53 -4.54 -15.31 -4.70
C GLN A 53 -3.95 -14.28 -3.72
N TYR A 54 -3.69 -13.04 -4.16
CA TYR A 54 -3.29 -11.99 -3.24
C TYR A 54 -4.37 -11.70 -2.17
N ALA A 55 -5.64 -11.58 -2.58
CA ALA A 55 -6.75 -11.40 -1.65
C ALA A 55 -6.86 -12.58 -0.66
N ARG A 56 -6.69 -13.82 -1.13
CA ARG A 56 -6.70 -15.02 -0.29
C ARG A 56 -5.57 -15.03 0.75
N LEU A 57 -4.37 -14.58 0.39
CA LEU A 57 -3.25 -14.47 1.33
C LEU A 57 -3.54 -13.45 2.43
N VAL A 58 -4.09 -12.29 2.06
CA VAL A 58 -4.48 -11.27 3.04
C VAL A 58 -5.57 -11.79 3.97
N ASP A 59 -6.59 -12.46 3.43
CA ASP A 59 -7.66 -13.10 4.21
C ASP A 59 -7.09 -14.09 5.25
N GLU A 60 -6.16 -14.95 4.82
CA GLU A 60 -5.47 -15.92 5.67
C GLU A 60 -4.68 -15.24 6.79
N TRP A 61 -3.91 -14.19 6.48
CA TRP A 61 -3.13 -13.44 7.47
C TRP A 61 -4.01 -12.70 8.48
N VAL A 62 -5.07 -12.04 8.02
CA VAL A 62 -6.04 -11.33 8.87
C VAL A 62 -6.72 -12.30 9.83
N THR A 63 -7.19 -13.44 9.30
CA THR A 63 -7.82 -14.48 10.12
C THR A 63 -6.84 -15.05 11.14
N ALA A 64 -5.58 -15.28 10.76
CA ALA A 64 -4.56 -15.85 11.65
C ALA A 64 -4.25 -14.96 12.86
N ILE A 65 -4.44 -13.64 12.76
CA ILE A 65 -4.27 -12.70 13.86
C ILE A 65 -5.57 -12.39 14.61
N GLY A 66 -6.64 -13.15 14.35
CA GLY A 66 -7.92 -13.05 15.07
C GLY A 66 -8.82 -11.90 14.62
N LEU A 67 -8.56 -11.30 13.46
CA LEU A 67 -9.38 -10.22 12.90
C LEU A 67 -10.47 -10.76 11.97
N ARG A 68 -11.56 -10.00 11.85
CA ARG A 68 -12.69 -10.30 10.96
C ARG A 68 -12.34 -10.00 9.51
N ARG A 69 -12.20 -11.01 8.67
CA ARG A 69 -11.83 -10.86 7.25
C ARG A 69 -12.71 -9.92 6.44
N GLU A 70 -14.00 -9.82 6.77
CA GLU A 70 -14.94 -8.93 6.10
C GLU A 70 -14.59 -7.45 6.22
N ASP A 71 -13.82 -7.08 7.26
CA ASP A 71 -13.38 -5.71 7.50
C ASP A 71 -12.04 -5.38 6.80
N TYR A 72 -11.28 -6.40 6.38
CA TYR A 72 -9.91 -6.23 5.87
C TYR A 72 -9.70 -6.90 4.52
N GLY A 73 -9.25 -6.09 3.56
CA GLY A 73 -8.78 -6.56 2.26
C GLY A 73 -7.53 -5.84 1.78
N THR A 74 -7.05 -6.19 0.59
CA THR A 74 -5.86 -5.57 -0.02
C THR A 74 -5.96 -4.04 -0.10
N HIS A 75 -7.18 -3.52 -0.26
CA HIS A 75 -7.44 -2.07 -0.27
C HIS A 75 -7.38 -1.44 1.11
N SER A 76 -7.83 -2.15 2.15
CA SER A 76 -7.77 -1.67 3.54
C SER A 76 -6.32 -1.45 3.96
N LEU A 77 -5.42 -2.40 3.67
CA LEU A 77 -3.99 -2.29 3.99
C LEU A 77 -3.34 -1.06 3.34
N ARG A 78 -3.67 -0.81 2.06
CA ARG A 78 -3.18 0.38 1.34
C ARG A 78 -3.71 1.67 1.99
N ARG A 79 -4.96 1.67 2.45
CA ARG A 79 -5.59 2.83 3.09
C ARG A 79 -4.98 3.11 4.46
N THR A 80 -4.73 2.08 5.27
CA THR A 80 -4.19 2.21 6.63
C THR A 80 -2.86 2.95 6.65
N LYS A 81 -1.89 2.59 5.80
CA LYS A 81 -0.60 3.29 5.75
C LYS A 81 -0.76 4.78 5.39
N ALA A 82 -1.61 5.08 4.40
CA ALA A 82 -1.87 6.46 3.99
C ALA A 82 -2.56 7.27 5.10
N ALA A 83 -3.53 6.68 5.79
CA ALA A 83 -4.23 7.30 6.92
C ALA A 83 -3.30 7.58 8.10
N MET A 84 -2.40 6.65 8.44
CA MET A 84 -1.41 6.87 9.50
C MET A 84 -0.44 8.01 9.17
N ILE A 85 0.02 8.11 7.92
CA ILE A 85 0.88 9.22 7.49
C ILE A 85 0.10 10.54 7.56
N TYR A 86 -1.18 10.54 7.15
CA TYR A 86 -2.01 11.74 7.24
C TYR A 86 -2.16 12.21 8.67
N LYS A 87 -2.54 11.31 9.58
CA LYS A 87 -2.69 11.63 11.00
C LYS A 87 -1.41 12.17 11.63
N ALA A 88 -0.25 11.67 11.18
CA ALA A 88 1.03 12.09 11.71
C ALA A 88 1.52 13.45 11.16
N THR A 89 1.12 13.84 9.94
CA THR A 89 1.77 14.97 9.25
C THR A 89 0.81 16.01 8.65
N GLY A 90 -0.49 15.73 8.57
CA GLY A 90 -1.48 16.56 7.87
C GLY A 90 -1.24 16.75 6.37
N ASN A 91 -0.23 16.09 5.78
CA ASN A 91 0.28 16.44 4.45
C ASN A 91 -0.40 15.64 3.33
N LEU A 92 -1.57 16.14 2.90
CA LEU A 92 -2.35 15.54 1.82
C LEU A 92 -1.59 15.44 0.49
N ARG A 93 -0.70 16.40 0.18
CA ARG A 93 0.06 16.41 -1.06
C ARG A 93 1.09 15.28 -1.09
N ALA A 94 1.80 15.06 0.02
CA ALA A 94 2.75 13.94 0.14
C ALA A 94 2.04 12.60 -0.07
N ILE A 95 0.86 12.42 0.52
CA ILE A 95 0.08 11.18 0.38
C ILE A 95 -0.43 10.99 -1.05
N GLN A 96 -0.88 12.05 -1.71
CA GLN A 96 -1.27 12.00 -3.11
C GLN A 96 -0.14 11.45 -4.00
N ILE A 97 1.08 11.93 -3.77
CA ILE A 97 2.29 11.48 -4.50
C ILE A 97 2.55 10.00 -4.20
N LEU A 98 2.56 9.60 -2.93
CA LEU A 98 2.80 8.21 -2.51
C LEU A 98 1.74 7.24 -3.07
N LEU A 99 0.48 7.66 -3.17
CA LEU A 99 -0.60 6.85 -3.74
C LEU A 99 -0.63 6.89 -5.28
N GLY A 100 0.06 7.82 -5.92
CA GLY A 100 0.02 8.05 -7.36
C GLY A 100 -1.33 8.57 -7.86
N HIS A 101 -2.08 9.30 -7.02
CA HIS A 101 -3.37 9.87 -7.41
C HIS A 101 -3.21 11.08 -8.34
N THR A 102 -3.97 11.09 -9.43
CA THR A 102 -3.91 12.18 -10.41
C THR A 102 -4.47 13.50 -9.89
N LYS A 103 -5.52 13.42 -9.06
CA LYS A 103 -6.30 14.52 -8.50
C LYS A 103 -6.24 14.47 -6.98
N ILE A 104 -6.12 15.62 -6.31
CA ILE A 104 -6.02 15.68 -4.85
C ILE A 104 -7.33 15.27 -4.18
N GLU A 105 -8.46 15.53 -4.85
CA GLU A 105 -9.82 15.17 -4.47
C GLU A 105 -9.97 13.66 -4.31
N ASN A 106 -9.25 12.86 -5.12
CA ASN A 106 -9.23 11.41 -4.96
C ASN A 106 -8.57 11.01 -3.64
N THR A 107 -7.53 11.73 -3.20
CA THR A 107 -6.86 11.47 -1.91
C THR A 107 -7.73 11.90 -0.74
N VAL A 108 -8.39 13.06 -0.83
CA VAL A 108 -9.35 13.54 0.18
C VAL A 108 -10.46 12.50 0.39
N LYS A 109 -11.12 12.07 -0.70
CA LYS A 109 -12.15 11.02 -0.65
C LYS A 109 -11.61 9.67 -0.15
N TYR A 110 -10.37 9.34 -0.50
CA TYR A 110 -9.74 8.08 -0.11
C TYR A 110 -9.45 7.98 1.38
N LEU A 111 -9.00 9.09 1.98
CA LEU A 111 -8.72 9.16 3.42
C LEU A 111 -10.01 9.40 4.21
N GLY A 112 -10.97 10.13 3.64
CA GLY A 112 -12.17 10.57 4.32
C GLY A 112 -11.92 11.82 5.16
N VAL A 113 -11.08 12.74 4.65
CA VAL A 113 -10.75 13.97 5.36
C VAL A 113 -11.95 14.90 5.46
N ASP A 114 -12.24 15.41 6.65
CA ASP A 114 -13.37 16.29 6.94
C ASP A 114 -12.93 17.63 7.61
N ILE A 115 -13.91 18.39 8.11
CA ILE A 115 -13.67 19.70 8.72
C ILE A 115 -13.08 19.57 10.12
N GLU A 116 -13.43 18.51 10.85
CA GLU A 116 -12.88 18.19 12.16
C GLU A 116 -11.37 17.95 12.08
N ASP A 117 -10.90 17.23 11.07
CA ASP A 117 -9.45 17.05 10.81
C ASP A 117 -8.73 18.40 10.61
N ALA A 118 -9.37 19.35 9.93
CA ALA A 118 -8.79 20.68 9.70
C ALA A 118 -8.72 21.52 10.98
N LEU A 119 -9.73 21.40 11.85
CA LEU A 119 -9.75 22.07 13.15
C LEU A 119 -8.70 21.51 14.10
N GLU A 120 -8.54 20.18 14.15
CA GLU A 120 -7.50 19.52 14.96
C GLU A 120 -6.10 20.00 14.54
N LEU A 121 -5.81 20.07 13.24
CA LEU A 121 -4.53 20.57 12.73
C LEU A 121 -4.29 22.05 13.10
N ALA A 122 -5.34 22.89 13.06
CA ALA A 122 -5.24 24.29 13.43
C ALA A 122 -4.98 24.48 14.94
N GLU A 123 -5.65 23.70 15.79
CA GLU A 123 -5.46 23.73 17.25
C GLU A 123 -4.03 23.34 17.66
N HIS A 124 -3.46 22.32 17.00
CA HIS A 124 -2.10 21.86 17.29
C HIS A 124 -1.00 22.74 16.69
N THR A 125 -1.36 23.72 15.86
CA THR A 125 -0.42 24.66 15.25
C THR A 125 -0.51 26.01 15.96
N GLU A 126 0.06 26.12 17.14
CA GLU A 126 0.32 27.42 17.77
C GLU A 126 1.44 28.14 16.97
N ILE A 127 1.15 29.35 16.49
CA ILE A 127 2.15 30.26 15.90
C ILE A 127 2.48 31.34 16.93
#